data_AF-A0A842IUW6-F1
#
_entry.id   AF-A0A842IUW6-F1
#
_cell.length_a   1.000
_cell.length_b   1.000
_cell.length_c   1.000
_cell.angle_alpha   90.00
_cell.angle_beta   90.00
_cell.angle_gamma   90.00
#
_symmetry.space_group_name_H-M   'P 1'
#
loop_
_entity.id
_entity.type
_entity.pdbx_description
1 polymer ?
#
loop_
_entity_poly.entity_id
_entity_poly.type
_entity_poly.pdbx_seq_one_letter_code
_entity_poly.pdbx_strand_id
1 'polypeptide(L)'
;MATDLNKRKLINYRGIISFELPEDWIEEYDDNNGGAFYEDLPNSGTLRVRLISIKVPQSSNNIYATDVLNDFSSNKESKAILLTNKNAYNMFYEQVKENEIDITVYYWSLVQSIQYNKTRLANFSYTILTEELDKKHIKLEIDFLTSQIENAIFEPLYTDIS
;
A
#
# COMPACT_ATOMS: atom_id res chain seq x y z
N MET A 1 -1.09 -8.98 23.85
CA MET A 1 0.23 -9.53 23.45
C MET A 1 0.55 -8.89 22.11
N ALA A 2 1.80 -8.65 21.76
CA ALA A 2 2.10 -8.12 20.41
C ALA A 2 1.74 -9.16 19.34
N THR A 3 1.22 -8.69 18.20
CA THR A 3 0.94 -9.48 17.00
C THR A 3 2.09 -10.44 16.64
N ASP A 4 1.77 -11.69 16.28
CA ASP A 4 2.75 -12.67 15.76
C ASP A 4 2.85 -12.60 14.23
N LEU A 5 3.86 -11.87 13.74
CA LEU A 5 4.10 -11.66 12.30
C LEU A 5 4.45 -12.94 11.51
N ASN A 6 4.61 -14.09 12.18
CA ASN A 6 4.80 -15.38 11.52
C ASN A 6 3.47 -16.05 11.12
N LYS A 7 2.37 -15.65 11.75
CA LYS A 7 1.02 -16.14 11.42
C LYS A 7 0.33 -15.14 10.54
N ARG A 8 0.02 -15.55 9.31
CA ARG A 8 -0.40 -14.65 8.26
C ARG A 8 -1.62 -15.18 7.55
N LYS A 9 -2.43 -14.27 7.06
CA LYS A 9 -3.55 -14.53 6.17
C LYS A 9 -3.36 -13.78 4.87
N LEU A 10 -3.77 -14.42 3.78
CA LEU A 10 -3.81 -13.78 2.46
C LEU A 10 -5.07 -12.93 2.37
N ILE A 11 -4.89 -11.63 2.16
CA ILE A 11 -5.97 -10.70 1.84
C ILE A 11 -6.10 -10.65 0.34
N ASN A 12 -7.28 -11.01 -0.17
CA ASN A 12 -7.63 -10.78 -1.57
C ASN A 12 -8.56 -9.56 -1.64
N TYR A 13 -7.96 -8.38 -1.77
CA TYR A 13 -8.71 -7.15 -1.78
C TYR A 13 -9.39 -6.96 -3.15
N ARG A 14 -10.71 -7.20 -3.15
CA ARG A 14 -11.63 -7.00 -4.28
C ARG A 14 -11.33 -7.84 -5.52
N GLY A 15 -10.60 -8.95 -5.39
CA GLY A 15 -10.19 -9.75 -6.54
C GLY A 15 -9.13 -9.05 -7.41
N ILE A 16 -8.55 -7.95 -6.94
CA ILE A 16 -7.67 -7.08 -7.73
C ILE A 16 -6.24 -7.09 -7.22
N ILE A 17 -6.04 -7.01 -5.91
CA ILE A 17 -4.71 -7.04 -5.31
C ILE A 17 -4.69 -8.01 -4.14
N SER A 18 -3.64 -8.82 -4.07
CA SER A 18 -3.44 -9.77 -2.98
C SER A 18 -2.13 -9.48 -2.25
N PHE A 19 -2.19 -9.51 -0.92
CA PHE A 19 -1.05 -9.28 -0.01
C PHE A 19 -1.32 -10.02 1.31
N GLU A 20 -0.28 -10.29 2.10
CA GLU A 20 -0.45 -10.93 3.41
C GLU A 20 -0.54 -9.90 4.53
N LEU A 21 -1.32 -10.21 5.56
CA LEU A 21 -1.37 -9.49 6.83
C LEU A 21 -1.30 -10.47 8.01
N PRO A 22 -1.02 -10.00 9.23
CA PRO A 22 -1.10 -10.85 10.41
C PRO A 22 -2.51 -11.43 10.59
N GLU A 23 -2.59 -12.68 11.03
CA GLU A 23 -3.84 -13.44 11.06
C GLU A 23 -4.90 -12.83 12.01
N ASP A 24 -4.44 -12.23 13.10
CA ASP A 24 -5.23 -11.65 14.20
C ASP A 24 -5.73 -10.22 13.92
N TRP A 25 -5.31 -9.60 12.80
CA TRP A 25 -5.80 -8.28 12.44
C TRP A 25 -7.27 -8.31 12.05
N ILE A 26 -8.04 -7.37 12.58
CA ILE A 26 -9.43 -7.12 12.20
C ILE A 26 -9.45 -6.54 10.78
N GLU A 27 -10.46 -6.91 10.01
CA GLU A 27 -10.70 -6.38 8.66
C GLU A 27 -12.03 -5.65 8.64
N GLU A 28 -12.01 -4.38 8.26
CA GLU A 28 -13.20 -3.56 8.05
C GLU A 28 -13.23 -3.07 6.60
N TYR A 29 -14.39 -3.15 5.96
CA TYR A 29 -14.57 -2.76 4.56
C TYR A 29 -15.62 -1.65 4.50
N ASP A 30 -15.30 -0.57 3.80
CA ASP A 30 -16.23 0.53 3.58
C ASP A 30 -16.97 0.40 2.23
N ASP A 31 -18.13 1.06 2.15
CA ASP A 31 -18.94 1.13 0.92
C ASP A 31 -18.26 1.96 -0.21
N ASN A 32 -17.24 2.75 0.14
CA ASN A 32 -16.53 3.70 -0.72
C ASN A 32 -15.19 3.18 -1.26
N ASN A 33 -14.99 1.87 -1.27
CA ASN A 33 -13.82 1.21 -1.83
C ASN A 33 -12.51 1.32 -1.04
N GLY A 34 -12.61 1.60 0.26
CA GLY A 34 -11.54 1.45 1.24
C GLY A 34 -11.65 0.15 2.07
N GLY A 35 -10.50 -0.36 2.47
CA GLY A 35 -10.39 -1.40 3.50
C GLY A 35 -9.49 -0.88 4.63
N ALA A 36 -9.83 -1.18 5.87
CA ALA A 36 -9.04 -0.89 7.05
C ALA A 36 -8.68 -2.20 7.77
N PHE A 37 -7.44 -2.28 8.25
CA PHE A 37 -6.90 -3.45 8.93
C PHE A 37 -6.09 -3.02 10.15
N TYR A 38 -6.35 -3.62 11.30
CA TYR A 38 -5.71 -3.22 12.56
C TYR A 38 -5.77 -4.32 13.61
N GLU A 39 -4.87 -4.28 14.59
CA GLU A 39 -4.95 -5.09 15.81
C GLU A 39 -5.92 -4.44 16.81
N ASP A 40 -6.74 -5.21 17.53
CA ASP A 40 -7.65 -4.71 18.56
C ASP A 40 -6.92 -4.29 19.86
N LEU A 41 -6.06 -3.27 19.74
CA LEU A 41 -5.32 -2.67 20.84
C LEU A 41 -5.38 -1.13 20.74
N PRO A 42 -5.39 -0.40 21.87
CA PRO A 42 -5.57 1.05 21.86
C PRO A 42 -4.50 1.85 21.10
N ASN A 43 -3.28 1.31 20.99
CA ASN A 43 -2.12 1.98 20.41
C ASN A 43 -1.57 1.24 19.18
N SER A 44 -2.34 0.30 18.62
CA SER A 44 -1.95 -0.35 17.37
C SER A 44 -2.10 0.61 16.20
N GLY A 45 -1.36 0.37 15.13
CA GLY A 45 -1.55 1.14 13.92
C GLY A 45 -2.72 0.61 13.10
N THR A 46 -3.19 1.45 12.18
CA THR A 46 -4.24 1.07 11.23
C THR A 46 -3.69 1.16 9.82
N LEU A 47 -3.66 0.03 9.12
CA LEU A 47 -3.42 -0.03 7.68
C LEU A 47 -4.73 0.26 6.95
N ARG A 48 -4.71 1.14 5.96
CA ARG A 48 -5.81 1.38 5.05
C ARG A 48 -5.35 1.12 3.62
N VAL A 49 -6.23 0.54 2.82
CA VAL A 49 -6.00 0.31 1.39
C VAL A 49 -7.09 1.00 0.57
N ARG A 50 -6.69 1.65 -0.52
CA ARG A 50 -7.59 2.18 -1.54
C ARG A 50 -7.11 1.79 -2.93
N LEU A 51 -8.03 1.30 -3.74
CA LEU A 51 -7.79 0.97 -5.14
C LEU A 51 -8.35 2.05 -6.06
N ILE A 52 -7.55 2.48 -7.02
CA ILE A 52 -7.92 3.42 -8.07
C ILE A 52 -7.60 2.77 -9.41
N SER A 53 -8.57 2.72 -10.31
CA SER A 53 -8.38 2.28 -11.70
C SER A 53 -8.41 3.50 -12.61
N ILE A 54 -7.31 3.70 -13.34
CA ILE A 54 -7.12 4.87 -14.21
C ILE A 54 -7.10 4.38 -15.65
N LYS A 55 -7.84 5.07 -16.51
CA LYS A 55 -7.77 4.91 -17.96
C LYS A 55 -7.11 6.16 -18.54
N VAL A 56 -5.93 6.00 -19.10
CA VAL A 56 -5.17 7.06 -19.74
C VAL A 56 -5.59 7.17 -21.22
N PRO A 57 -5.66 8.38 -21.82
CA PRO A 57 -6.04 8.54 -23.22
C PRO A 57 -5.09 7.82 -24.20
N GLN A 58 -5.62 7.32 -25.33
CA GLN A 58 -4.86 6.56 -26.35
C GLN A 58 -3.75 7.33 -27.06
N SER A 59 -3.67 8.65 -26.93
CA SER A 59 -2.70 9.48 -27.62
C SER A 59 -1.28 9.44 -27.02
N SER A 60 -1.10 8.84 -25.84
CA SER A 60 0.22 8.67 -25.21
C SER A 60 0.74 7.25 -25.49
N ASN A 61 1.62 7.12 -26.49
CA ASN A 61 2.34 5.87 -26.74
C ASN A 61 3.29 5.60 -25.56
N ASN A 62 3.06 4.47 -24.86
CA ASN A 62 3.84 3.95 -23.74
C ASN A 62 3.83 4.79 -22.45
N ILE A 63 2.89 4.48 -21.56
CA ILE A 63 2.88 5.00 -20.18
C ILE A 63 3.58 3.97 -19.29
N TYR A 64 4.74 4.34 -18.74
CA TYR A 64 5.41 3.50 -17.76
C TYR A 64 4.74 3.69 -16.39
N ALA A 65 4.61 2.61 -15.62
CA ALA A 65 4.00 2.64 -14.28
C ALA A 65 4.72 3.64 -13.35
N THR A 66 6.03 3.82 -13.54
CA THR A 66 6.85 4.79 -12.81
C THR A 66 6.49 6.24 -13.14
N ASP A 67 6.12 6.53 -14.39
CA ASP A 67 5.75 7.90 -14.81
C ASP A 67 4.43 8.30 -14.17
N VAL A 68 3.44 7.39 -14.18
CA VAL A 68 2.18 7.57 -13.46
C VAL A 68 2.44 7.87 -11.99
N LEU A 69 3.30 7.08 -11.34
CA LEU A 69 3.54 7.23 -9.93
C LEU A 69 4.29 8.52 -9.58
N ASN A 70 5.23 8.95 -10.42
CA ASN A 70 5.91 10.23 -10.26
C ASN A 70 4.95 11.42 -10.43
N ASP A 71 3.97 11.33 -11.33
CA ASP A 71 2.94 12.36 -11.50
C ASP A 71 1.96 12.44 -10.31
N PHE A 72 1.71 11.30 -9.64
CA PHE A 72 0.88 11.24 -8.43
C PHE A 72 1.62 11.57 -7.13
N SER A 73 2.94 11.55 -7.12
CA SER A 73 3.72 11.86 -5.94
C SER A 73 3.75 13.37 -5.70
N SER A 74 3.00 13.84 -4.70
CA SER A 74 3.12 15.20 -4.17
C SER A 74 4.46 15.45 -3.46
N ASN A 75 5.14 14.39 -3.03
CA ASN A 75 6.47 14.46 -2.43
C ASN A 75 7.55 14.25 -3.49
N LYS A 76 8.29 15.33 -3.82
CA LYS A 76 9.34 15.31 -4.84
C LYS A 76 10.58 14.52 -4.45
N GLU A 77 10.74 14.17 -3.17
CA GLU A 77 11.93 13.48 -2.67
C GLU A 77 11.82 11.95 -2.78
N SER A 78 10.60 11.42 -2.77
CA SER A 78 10.35 9.98 -2.94
C SER A 78 10.26 9.65 -4.44
N LYS A 79 11.24 8.91 -4.97
CA LYS A 79 11.27 8.50 -6.38
C LYS A 79 10.62 7.13 -6.53
N ALA A 80 9.76 6.99 -7.53
CA ALA A 80 9.24 5.69 -7.92
C ALA A 80 10.39 4.75 -8.34
N ILE A 81 10.37 3.52 -7.83
CA ILE A 81 11.24 2.43 -8.25
C ILE A 81 10.43 1.34 -8.95
N LEU A 82 11.06 0.64 -9.89
CA LEU A 82 10.47 -0.54 -10.52
C LEU A 82 10.86 -1.78 -9.73
N LEU A 83 9.88 -2.53 -9.25
CA LEU A 83 10.08 -3.78 -8.51
C LEU A 83 10.28 -4.97 -9.46
N THR A 84 10.77 -6.09 -8.93
CA THR A 84 11.02 -7.34 -9.69
C THR A 84 9.74 -7.93 -10.29
N ASN A 85 8.59 -7.70 -9.67
CA ASN A 85 7.26 -8.07 -10.18
C ASN A 85 6.72 -7.12 -11.26
N LYS A 86 7.54 -6.18 -11.76
CA LYS A 86 7.19 -5.15 -12.76
C LYS A 86 6.20 -4.08 -12.28
N ASN A 87 5.83 -4.06 -11.00
CA ASN A 87 5.06 -2.96 -10.43
C ASN A 87 5.97 -1.75 -10.17
N ALA A 88 5.46 -0.54 -10.37
CA ALA A 88 6.13 0.64 -9.83
C ALA A 88 5.70 0.86 -8.38
N TYR A 89 6.66 1.28 -7.56
CA TYR A 89 6.50 1.42 -6.12
C TYR A 89 7.09 2.73 -5.64
N ASN A 90 6.43 3.37 -4.70
CA ASN A 90 6.90 4.54 -4.00
C ASN A 90 6.48 4.45 -2.53
N MET A 91 7.36 4.91 -1.65
CA MET A 91 7.11 4.94 -0.21
C MET A 91 7.65 6.23 0.36
N PHE A 92 6.85 6.85 1.23
CA PHE A 92 7.28 7.97 2.06
C PHE A 92 6.49 7.92 3.37
N TYR A 93 6.90 8.74 4.32
CA TYR A 93 6.12 8.97 5.53
C TYR A 93 6.08 10.46 5.84
N GLU A 94 5.08 10.86 6.61
CA GLU A 94 4.98 12.20 7.15
C GLU A 94 4.55 12.14 8.61
N GLN A 95 4.96 13.14 9.38
CA GLN A 95 4.47 13.36 10.73
C GLN A 95 3.44 14.48 10.68
N VAL A 96 2.26 14.21 11.22
CA VAL A 96 1.18 15.18 11.30
C VAL A 96 0.63 15.21 12.72
N LYS A 97 0.09 16.34 13.11
CA LYS A 97 -0.57 16.51 14.40
C LYS A 97 -2.07 16.48 14.18
N GLU A 98 -2.75 15.50 14.77
CA GLU A 98 -4.20 15.33 14.72
C GLU A 98 -4.77 15.45 16.13
N ASN A 99 -5.66 16.42 16.38
CA ASN A 99 -6.24 16.67 17.71
C ASN A 99 -5.19 16.80 18.83
N GLU A 100 -4.08 17.51 18.56
CA GLU A 100 -2.91 17.65 19.44
C GLU A 100 -2.07 16.38 19.69
N ILE A 101 -2.41 15.28 19.03
CA ILE A 101 -1.65 14.03 19.09
C ILE A 101 -0.74 13.94 17.87
N ASP A 102 0.54 13.69 18.10
CA ASP A 102 1.49 13.46 17.01
C ASP A 102 1.31 12.04 16.47
N ILE A 103 1.00 11.95 15.19
CA ILE A 103 0.88 10.69 14.45
C ILE A 103 1.87 10.67 13.29
N THR A 104 2.29 9.46 12.92
CA THR A 104 3.08 9.22 11.72
C THR A 104 2.26 8.40 10.76
N VAL A 105 2.23 8.84 9.50
CA VAL A 105 1.55 8.13 8.42
C VAL A 105 2.59 7.67 7.41
N TYR A 106 2.71 6.36 7.26
CA TYR A 106 3.47 5.74 6.18
C TYR A 106 2.55 5.58 4.98
N TYR A 107 3.00 5.97 3.81
CA TYR A 107 2.29 5.78 2.56
C TYR A 107 3.09 4.88 1.65
N TRP A 108 2.40 3.90 1.06
CA TRP A 108 2.94 3.13 -0.05
C TRP A 108 2.00 3.26 -1.24
N SER A 109 2.58 3.44 -2.41
CA SER A 109 1.84 3.49 -3.67
C SER A 109 2.39 2.43 -4.60
N LEU A 110 1.52 1.54 -5.08
CA LEU A 110 1.85 0.51 -6.05
C LEU A 110 1.07 0.72 -7.33
N VAL A 111 1.77 0.61 -8.46
CA VAL A 111 1.19 0.80 -9.78
C VAL A 111 1.47 -0.40 -10.66
N GLN A 112 0.42 -0.98 -11.24
CA GLN A 112 0.51 -1.99 -12.29
C GLN A 112 -0.06 -1.45 -13.60
N SER A 113 0.72 -1.56 -14.68
CA SER A 113 0.25 -1.35 -16.06
C SER A 113 -0.28 -2.67 -16.63
N ILE A 114 -1.51 -2.67 -17.19
CA ILE A 114 -2.30 -3.89 -17.47
C ILE A 114 -2.65 -4.02 -18.96
N GLN A 115 -1.91 -3.33 -19.83
CA GLN A 115 -2.14 -3.17 -21.29
C GLN A 115 -3.05 -2.00 -21.68
N TYR A 116 -2.75 -1.38 -22.85
CA TYR A 116 -3.43 -0.24 -23.48
C TYR A 116 -4.09 0.74 -22.52
N ASN A 117 -3.23 1.54 -21.88
CA ASN A 117 -3.61 2.75 -21.15
C ASN A 117 -4.50 2.49 -19.93
N LYS A 118 -4.55 1.26 -19.43
CA LYS A 118 -5.15 0.95 -18.14
C LYS A 118 -4.07 0.73 -17.12
N THR A 119 -4.20 1.45 -16.02
CA THR A 119 -3.30 1.40 -14.89
C THR A 119 -4.12 1.21 -13.63
N ARG A 120 -3.67 0.30 -12.76
CA ARG A 120 -4.19 0.20 -11.40
C ARG A 120 -3.20 0.82 -10.44
N LEU A 121 -3.72 1.60 -9.51
CA LEU A 121 -3.00 2.19 -8.41
C LEU A 121 -3.61 1.64 -7.12
N ALA A 122 -2.78 1.03 -6.28
CA ALA A 122 -3.12 0.70 -4.90
C ALA A 122 -2.36 1.64 -3.99
N ASN A 123 -3.09 2.41 -3.20
CA ASN A 123 -2.52 3.25 -2.16
C ASN A 123 -2.78 2.58 -0.81
N PHE A 124 -1.70 2.40 -0.07
CA PHE A 124 -1.72 1.95 1.31
C PHE A 124 -1.29 3.11 2.19
N SER A 125 -1.94 3.23 3.34
CA SER A 125 -1.48 4.12 4.41
C SER A 125 -1.49 3.38 5.73
N TYR A 126 -0.43 3.48 6.52
CA TYR A 126 -0.40 2.95 7.88
C TYR A 126 -0.20 4.12 8.85
N THR A 127 -1.19 4.31 9.71
CA THR A 127 -1.21 5.38 10.71
C THR A 127 -0.90 4.81 12.07
N ILE A 128 0.06 5.41 12.78
CA ILE A 128 0.47 5.01 14.13
C ILE A 128 0.80 6.27 14.95
N LEU A 129 0.68 6.19 16.28
CA LEU A 129 1.15 7.25 17.17
C LEU A 129 2.67 7.41 17.02
N THR A 130 3.16 8.65 16.93
CA THR A 130 4.59 8.91 16.72
C THR A 130 5.45 8.39 17.88
N GLU A 131 4.92 8.39 19.11
CA GLU A 131 5.62 7.86 20.29
C GLU A 131 5.81 6.33 20.27
N GLU A 132 5.06 5.61 19.44
CA GLU A 132 5.14 4.16 19.32
C GLU A 132 6.27 3.72 18.37
N LEU A 133 6.76 4.62 17.49
CA LEU A 133 7.73 4.30 16.44
C LEU A 133 9.04 3.71 16.95
N ASP A 134 9.46 4.07 18.16
CA ASP A 134 10.70 3.57 18.73
C ASP A 134 10.60 2.16 19.30
N LYS A 135 9.38 1.63 19.45
CA LYS A 135 9.16 0.29 19.95
C LYS A 135 9.56 -0.74 18.89
N LYS A 136 10.34 -1.74 19.31
CA LYS A 136 10.90 -2.78 18.44
C LYS A 136 9.83 -3.50 17.61
N HIS A 137 8.68 -3.81 18.20
CA HIS A 137 7.61 -4.52 17.50
C HIS A 137 6.99 -3.66 16.38
N ILE A 138 6.85 -2.35 16.57
CA ILE A 138 6.35 -1.43 15.55
C ILE A 138 7.31 -1.33 14.36
N LYS A 139 8.62 -1.27 14.61
CA LYS A 139 9.62 -1.30 13.52
C LYS A 139 9.52 -2.58 12.69
N LEU A 140 9.41 -3.74 13.36
CA LEU A 140 9.23 -5.03 12.69
C LEU A 140 7.91 -5.12 11.91
N GLU A 141 6.84 -4.52 12.45
CA GLU A 141 5.55 -4.46 11.78
C GLU A 141 5.60 -3.59 10.51
N ILE A 142 6.21 -2.40 10.57
CA ILE A 142 6.38 -1.54 9.40
C ILE A 142 7.25 -2.23 8.33
N ASP A 143 8.33 -2.89 8.73
CA ASP A 143 9.17 -3.67 7.81
C ASP A 143 8.39 -4.83 7.17
N PHE A 144 7.58 -5.53 7.96
CA PHE A 144 6.69 -6.58 7.48
C PHE A 144 5.69 -6.05 6.45
N LEU A 145 4.95 -4.99 6.79
CA LEU A 145 3.97 -4.37 5.90
C LEU A 145 4.61 -3.90 4.60
N THR A 146 5.77 -3.24 4.70
CA THR A 146 6.54 -2.80 3.53
C THR A 146 6.86 -3.98 2.61
N SER A 147 7.39 -5.08 3.18
CA SER A 147 7.70 -6.28 2.42
C SER A 147 6.47 -6.91 1.76
N GLN A 148 5.33 -6.98 2.46
CA GLN A 148 4.09 -7.53 1.90
C GLN A 148 3.52 -6.67 0.78
N ILE A 149 3.63 -5.34 0.91
CA ILE A 149 3.18 -4.39 -0.11
C ILE A 149 4.09 -4.50 -1.34
N GLU A 150 5.42 -4.47 -1.20
CA GLU A 150 6.34 -4.62 -2.34
C GLU A 150 6.09 -5.91 -3.13
N ASN A 151 5.72 -6.99 -2.44
CA ASN A 151 5.43 -8.29 -3.05
C ASN A 151 3.96 -8.50 -3.42
N ALA A 152 3.11 -7.50 -3.26
CA ALA A 152 1.69 -7.62 -3.56
C ALA A 152 1.44 -7.95 -5.04
N ILE A 153 0.44 -8.79 -5.28
CA ILE A 153 0.13 -9.33 -6.61
C ILE A 153 -1.16 -8.70 -7.11
N PHE A 154 -1.11 -8.04 -8.26
CA PHE A 154 -2.30 -7.56 -8.95
C PHE A 154 -2.86 -8.59 -9.94
N GLU A 155 -4.18 -8.78 -9.94
CA GLU A 155 -4.91 -9.77 -10.76
C GLU A 155 -5.91 -9.11 -11.74
N PRO A 156 -5.97 -9.51 -13.02
CA PRO A 156 -5.16 -10.55 -13.63
C PRO A 156 -3.71 -10.11 -13.79
N LEU A 157 -2.79 -11.05 -13.61
CA LEU A 157 -1.39 -10.86 -13.97
C LEU A 157 -1.26 -10.39 -15.42
N TYR A 158 -0.25 -9.54 -15.66
CA TYR A 158 0.10 -9.12 -17.01
C TYR A 158 0.42 -10.35 -17.88
N THR A 159 -0.46 -10.69 -18.82
CA THR A 159 -0.15 -11.63 -19.88
C THR A 159 0.63 -10.90 -20.97
N ASP A 160 1.92 -11.20 -21.08
CA ASP A 160 2.68 -10.95 -22.30
C ASP A 160 1.94 -11.68 -23.44
N ILE A 161 1.18 -10.96 -24.26
CA ILE A 161 0.65 -11.52 -25.51
C ILE A 161 1.82 -11.48 -26.50
N SER A 162 2.48 -12.64 -26.64
CA SER A 162 3.48 -12.93 -27.67
C SER A 162 2.94 -12.77 -29.09
#